data_AF-A0AA85K1V2-F1
#
_entry.id   AF-A0AA85K1V2-F1
#
_cell.length_a   1.000
_cell.length_b   1.000
_cell.length_c   1.000
_cell.angle_alpha   90.00
_cell.angle_beta   90.00
_cell.angle_gamma   90.00
#
_symmetry.space_group_name_H-M   'P 1'
#
loop_
_entity.id
_entity.type
_entity.pdbx_description
1 polymer ?
#
loop_
_entity_poly.entity_id
_entity_poly.type
_entity_poly.pdbx_seq_one_letter_code
_entity_poly.pdbx_strand_id
1 'polypeptide(L)'
;MAKSMRSKSKRRFRAIKRKRSFKKLKEHLLELTKSDDNKVPSEQEENCIEMQSVPKKLPKILCNEHGTYPVWLSKKERKTQIRLKRLQKKNSRSKKCKL
;
A
#
# COMPACT_ATOMS: atom_id res chain seq x y z
N MET A 1 13.89 -13.71 -20.27
CA MET A 1 13.18 -13.78 -18.97
C MET A 1 13.56 -12.60 -18.09
N ALA A 2 12.61 -11.97 -17.41
CA ALA A 2 12.92 -10.92 -16.44
C ALA A 2 13.55 -11.50 -15.17
N LYS A 3 14.49 -10.77 -14.55
CA LYS A 3 15.14 -11.19 -13.31
C LYS A 3 14.18 -11.11 -12.11
N SER A 4 14.18 -12.15 -11.27
CA SER A 4 13.41 -12.18 -10.02
C SER A 4 13.72 -10.98 -9.10
N MET A 5 12.71 -10.51 -8.37
CA MET A 5 12.84 -9.45 -7.35
C MET A 5 13.85 -9.79 -6.26
N ARG A 6 14.00 -11.08 -5.95
CA ARG A 6 14.96 -11.59 -4.96
C ARG A 6 16.32 -11.95 -5.57
N SER A 7 16.54 -11.74 -6.87
CA SER A 7 17.85 -12.01 -7.48
C SER A 7 18.96 -11.17 -6.84
N LYS A 8 20.15 -11.75 -6.68
CA LYS A 8 21.31 -11.07 -6.09
C LYS A 8 21.65 -9.78 -6.85
N SER A 9 21.64 -9.82 -8.19
CA SER A 9 21.89 -8.66 -9.06
C SER A 9 20.89 -7.51 -8.82
N LYS A 10 19.58 -7.79 -8.79
CA LYS A 10 18.56 -6.75 -8.55
C LYS A 10 18.66 -6.18 -7.13
N ARG A 11 18.96 -7.01 -6.12
CA ARG A 11 19.16 -6.57 -4.73
C ARG A 11 20.38 -5.65 -4.60
N ARG A 12 21.52 -6.01 -5.21
CA ARG A 12 22.74 -5.19 -5.22
C ARG A 12 22.47 -3.81 -5.83
N PHE A 13 21.81 -3.74 -6.97
CA PHE A 13 21.47 -2.46 -7.61
C PHE A 13 20.55 -1.60 -6.74
N ARG A 14 19.56 -2.20 -6.05
CA ARG A 14 18.71 -1.47 -5.09
C ARG A 14 19.52 -0.91 -3.93
N ALA A 15 20.45 -1.68 -3.38
CA ALA A 15 21.30 -1.20 -2.28
C ALA A 15 22.14 0.03 -2.71
N ILE A 16 22.72 0.00 -3.91
CA ILE A 16 23.44 1.14 -4.48
C ILE A 16 22.52 2.37 -4.61
N LYS A 17 21.30 2.19 -5.14
CA LYS A 17 20.33 3.28 -5.25
C LYS A 17 19.93 3.87 -3.89
N ARG A 18 19.69 3.01 -2.88
CA ARG A 18 19.38 3.47 -1.52
C ARG A 18 20.50 4.31 -0.95
N LYS A 19 21.77 3.90 -1.08
CA LYS A 19 22.91 4.70 -0.60
C LYS A 19 22.93 6.10 -1.22
N ARG A 20 22.64 6.22 -2.52
CA ARG A 20 22.58 7.52 -3.23
C ARG A 20 21.42 8.39 -2.77
N SER A 21 20.22 7.83 -2.62
CA SER A 21 19.04 8.60 -2.19
C SER A 21 19.06 8.95 -0.71
N PHE A 22 19.69 8.13 0.13
CA PHE A 22 19.72 8.30 1.57
C PHE A 22 20.45 9.59 1.99
N LYS A 23 21.49 10.01 1.27
CA LYS A 23 22.19 11.27 1.55
C LYS A 23 21.24 12.47 1.46
N LYS A 24 20.48 12.57 0.36
CA LYS A 24 19.52 13.65 0.12
C LYS A 24 18.38 13.67 1.14
N LEU A 25 17.84 12.49 1.47
CA LEU A 25 16.76 12.37 2.44
C LEU A 25 17.24 12.70 3.87
N LYS A 26 18.48 12.33 4.21
CA LYS A 26 19.06 12.64 5.52
C LYS A 26 19.24 14.15 5.70
N GLU A 27 19.71 14.85 4.68
CA GLU A 27 19.88 16.32 4.71
C GLU A 27 18.54 17.03 4.92
N HIS A 28 17.51 16.66 4.14
CA HIS A 28 16.17 17.24 4.27
C HIS A 28 15.51 16.96 5.63
N LEU A 29 15.70 15.76 6.19
CA LEU A 29 15.21 15.43 7.52
C LEU A 29 15.93 16.24 8.61
N LEU A 30 17.25 16.42 8.49
CA LEU A 30 18.02 17.24 9.42
C LEU A 30 17.62 18.72 9.36
N GLU A 31 17.28 19.23 8.17
CA GLU A 31 16.85 20.60 7.98
C GLU A 31 15.49 20.88 8.64
N LEU A 32 14.53 19.96 8.47
CA LEU A 32 13.24 20.01 9.17
C LEU A 32 13.41 20.01 10.69
N THR A 33 14.30 19.18 11.23
CA THR A 33 14.52 19.14 12.69
C THR A 33 15.20 20.40 13.23
N LYS A 34 15.97 21.12 12.42
CA LYS A 34 16.66 22.36 12.84
C LYS A 34 15.76 23.59 12.80
N SER A 35 14.73 23.58 11.96
CA SER A 35 13.78 24.69 11.86
C SER A 35 12.83 24.78 13.06
N ASP A 36 12.64 23.70 13.82
CA ASP A 36 11.70 23.66 14.95
C ASP A 36 12.27 24.18 16.28
N ASP A 37 13.58 24.43 16.38
CA ASP A 37 14.21 24.97 17.61
C ASP A 37 14.05 26.50 17.76
N ASN A 38 13.44 27.20 16.80
CA ASN A 38 13.30 28.68 16.81
C ASN A 38 11.85 29.17 16.73
N LYS A 39 10.92 28.58 17.48
CA LYS A 39 9.61 29.20 17.73
C LYS A 39 9.03 28.82 19.10
N VAL A 40 9.48 29.53 20.13
CA VAL A 40 8.70 29.74 21.36
C VAL A 40 8.11 31.15 21.30
N PRO A 41 6.78 31.27 21.31
CA PRO A 41 6.12 32.24 22.16
C PRO A 41 5.28 31.52 23.21
N SER A 42 5.42 32.05 24.42
CA SER A 42 4.87 31.68 25.71
C SER A 42 3.34 31.79 25.83
N GLU A 43 2.80 30.82 26.56
CA GLU A 43 1.72 30.90 27.57
C GLU A 43 0.23 31.06 27.16
N GLN A 44 -0.56 30.13 27.73
CA GLN A 44 -2.03 30.06 27.89
C GLN A 44 -2.78 29.69 26.59
N GLU A 45 -3.39 28.50 26.48
CA GLU A 45 -4.50 28.00 27.30
C GLU A 45 -4.47 26.48 27.47
N GLU A 46 -4.92 26.02 28.64
CA GLU A 46 -5.25 24.63 28.90
C GLU A 46 -6.36 24.15 27.96
N ASN A 47 -6.04 23.20 27.10
CA ASN A 47 -6.91 22.05 26.92
C ASN A 47 -6.11 20.86 26.44
N CYS A 48 -6.04 19.88 27.35
CA CYS A 48 -5.67 18.50 27.15
C CYS A 48 -5.85 18.07 25.69
N ILE A 49 -4.77 17.59 25.06
CA ILE A 49 -4.90 16.81 23.82
C ILE A 49 -5.64 15.53 24.23
N GLU A 50 -6.96 15.62 24.26
CA GLU A 50 -7.85 14.49 24.29
C GLU A 50 -7.50 13.69 23.05
N MET A 51 -6.70 12.64 23.25
CA MET A 51 -6.43 11.61 22.27
C MET A 51 -7.78 11.07 21.84
N GLN A 52 -8.35 11.62 20.77
CA GLN A 52 -9.57 11.12 20.16
C GLN A 52 -9.33 9.65 19.90
N SER A 53 -10.01 8.81 20.69
CA SER A 53 -9.86 7.37 20.56
C SER A 53 -10.26 7.01 19.14
N VAL A 54 -9.28 6.55 18.35
CA VAL A 54 -9.53 6.09 16.99
C VAL A 54 -10.61 5.01 17.11
N PRO A 55 -11.76 5.12 16.42
CA PRO A 55 -12.79 4.11 16.52
C PRO A 55 -12.15 2.76 16.18
N LYS A 56 -12.26 1.80 17.12
CA LYS A 56 -11.69 0.44 16.98
C LYS A 56 -12.20 -0.30 15.74
N LYS A 57 -13.22 0.26 15.07
CA LYS A 57 -13.76 -0.20 13.81
C LYS A 57 -13.45 0.86 12.77
N LEU A 58 -12.58 0.51 11.82
CA LEU A 58 -12.36 1.31 10.62
C LEU A 58 -13.74 1.64 10.01
N PRO A 59 -14.02 2.90 9.66
CA PRO A 59 -15.22 3.22 8.90
C PRO A 59 -15.29 2.29 7.69
N LYS A 60 -16.50 1.84 7.33
CA LYS A 60 -16.75 0.95 6.18
C LYS A 60 -16.48 1.65 4.83
N ILE A 61 -15.52 2.58 4.76
CA ILE A 61 -15.12 3.29 3.54
C ILE A 61 -14.68 2.31 2.45
N LEU A 62 -14.25 1.11 2.84
CA LEU A 62 -13.80 0.10 1.90
C LEU A 62 -14.89 -0.87 1.44
N CYS A 63 -16.00 -1.00 2.16
CA CYS A 63 -17.10 -1.85 1.72
C CYS A 63 -18.04 -1.03 0.83
N ASN A 64 -18.61 -1.66 -0.19
CA ASN A 64 -19.67 -1.06 -0.98
C ASN A 64 -20.96 -0.93 -0.12
N GLU A 65 -21.97 -0.21 -0.62
CA GLU A 65 -23.28 -0.02 0.04
C GLU A 65 -23.94 -1.32 0.52
N HIS A 66 -23.65 -2.44 -0.14
CA HIS A 66 -24.13 -3.78 0.22
C HIS A 66 -23.26 -4.54 1.25
N GLY A 67 -22.23 -3.91 1.82
CA GLY A 67 -21.31 -4.56 2.77
C GLY A 67 -20.29 -5.50 2.13
N THR A 68 -20.26 -5.59 0.80
CA THR A 68 -19.31 -6.44 0.06
C THR A 68 -17.94 -5.77 -0.02
N TYR A 69 -16.89 -6.49 0.38
CA TYR A 69 -15.52 -6.03 0.20
C TYR A 69 -15.12 -6.10 -1.28
N PRO A 70 -14.24 -5.20 -1.75
CA PRO A 70 -13.63 -5.33 -3.05
C PRO A 70 -13.00 -6.72 -3.24
N VAL A 71 -13.11 -7.28 -4.45
CA VAL A 71 -12.68 -8.66 -4.77
C VAL A 71 -11.20 -8.92 -4.43
N TRP A 72 -10.37 -7.87 -4.43
CA TRP A 72 -8.97 -7.97 -4.03
C TRP A 72 -8.79 -8.07 -2.51
N LEU A 73 -9.77 -7.70 -1.68
CA LEU A 73 -9.78 -7.99 -0.24
C LEU A 73 -10.42 -9.35 0.08
N SER A 74 -11.47 -9.75 -0.64
CA SER A 74 -12.17 -11.02 -0.39
C SER A 74 -11.46 -12.22 -1.04
N LYS A 75 -10.67 -12.95 -0.25
CA LYS A 75 -9.96 -14.17 -0.73
C LYS A 75 -10.91 -15.21 -1.34
N LYS A 76 -12.13 -15.32 -0.82
CA LYS A 76 -13.15 -16.28 -1.29
C LYS A 76 -13.69 -15.88 -2.67
N GLU A 77 -14.11 -14.62 -2.84
CA GLU A 77 -14.61 -14.10 -4.12
C GLU A 77 -13.51 -14.05 -5.19
N ARG A 78 -12.28 -13.72 -4.81
CA ARG A 78 -11.14 -13.80 -5.74
C ARG A 78 -10.99 -15.22 -6.28
N LYS A 79 -11.08 -16.25 -5.42
CA LYS A 79 -10.99 -17.65 -5.84
C LYS A 79 -12.14 -18.04 -6.77
N THR A 80 -13.38 -17.62 -6.50
CA THR A 80 -14.53 -17.92 -7.36
C THR A 80 -14.40 -17.26 -8.73
N GLN A 81 -14.01 -15.98 -8.80
CA GLN A 81 -13.79 -15.28 -10.07
C GLN A 81 -12.67 -15.90 -10.91
N ILE A 82 -11.55 -16.30 -10.29
CA ILE A 82 -10.48 -17.01 -10.99
C ILE A 82 -10.99 -18.34 -11.55
N ARG A 83 -11.80 -19.09 -10.79
CA ARG A 83 -12.39 -20.35 -11.25
C ARG A 83 -13.34 -20.13 -12.43
N LEU A 84 -14.22 -19.13 -12.37
CA LEU A 84 -15.12 -18.76 -13.46
C LEU A 84 -14.35 -18.36 -14.73
N LYS A 85 -13.32 -17.51 -14.62
CA LYS A 85 -12.45 -17.14 -15.75
C LYS A 85 -11.76 -18.35 -16.37
N ARG A 86 -11.30 -19.32 -15.56
CA ARG A 86 -10.71 -20.57 -16.05
C ARG A 86 -11.73 -21.42 -16.83
N LEU A 87 -12.96 -21.53 -16.34
CA LEU A 87 -14.03 -22.26 -17.02
C LEU A 87 -14.42 -21.59 -18.34
N GLN A 88 -14.60 -20.26 -18.36
CA GLN A 88 -14.86 -19.50 -19.60
C GLN A 88 -13.75 -19.69 -20.64
N LYS A 89 -12.47 -19.66 -20.22
CA LYS A 89 -11.33 -19.89 -21.11
C LYS A 89 -11.27 -21.31 -21.65
N LYS A 90 -11.70 -22.32 -20.88
CA LYS A 90 -11.83 -23.69 -21.37
C LYS A 90 -12.92 -23.80 -22.43
N ASN A 91 -14.08 -23.20 -22.17
CA ASN A 91 -15.23 -23.21 -23.10
C ASN A 91 -14.95 -22.44 -24.40
N SER A 92 -14.19 -21.35 -24.35
CA SER A 92 -13.81 -20.63 -25.57
C SER A 92 -12.77 -21.36 -26.41
N ARG A 93 -11.88 -22.15 -25.79
CA ARG A 93 -10.94 -23.02 -26.51
C ARG A 93 -11.63 -24.19 -27.18
N SER A 94 -12.59 -24.84 -26.50
CA SER A 94 -13.35 -25.94 -27.10
C SER A 94 -14.25 -25.49 -28.26
N LYS A 95 -14.69 -24.22 -28.26
CA LYS A 95 -15.43 -23.64 -29.39
C LYS A 95 -14.54 -23.29 -30.58
N LYS A 96 -13.27 -22.93 -30.36
CA LYS A 96 -12.30 -22.63 -31.42
C LYS A 96 -11.75 -23.85 -32.16
N CYS A 97 -11.84 -25.04 -31.58
CA CYS A 97 -11.38 -26.29 -32.22
C CYS A 97 -12.51 -27.08 -32.91
N LYS A 98 -13.74 -26.52 -32.98
CA LYS A 98 -14.92 -27.15 -33.60
C LYS A 98 -15.39 -26.44 -34.89
N LEU A 99 -14.57 -25.53 -35.41
CA LEU A 99 -14.66 -24.89 -36.71
C LEU A 99 -13.37 -25.25 -37.46
#